data_AF-A0AAV4MB81-F1
#
_entry.id   AF-A0AAV4MB81-F1
#
_cell.length_a   1.000
_cell.length_b   1.000
_cell.length_c   1.000
_cell.angle_alpha   90.00
_cell.angle_beta   90.00
_cell.angle_gamma   90.00
#
_symmetry.space_group_name_H-M   'P 1'
#
loop_
_entity.id
_entity.type
_entity.pdbx_description
1 polymer ?
#
loop_
_entity_poly.entity_id
_entity_poly.type
_entity_poly.pdbx_seq_one_letter_code
_entity_poly.pdbx_strand_id
1 'polypeptide(L)'
;MDNNDPSVYLLWRPHKPGERQSSDGAAPDNLTANELNCLIEEIQNNIYNTLAKPRDISNNNRTNKKKKNAIWWTKELGIKRSKTRALRRYYQKERDPDIRARKRENFKKNLSEYKKFLFKKASSMKSQTIVFLATIMISSAKNEKDISSTTP
;
A
#
# COMPACT_ATOMS: atom_id res chain seq x y z
N MET A 1 -17.91 27.74 47.34
CA MET A 1 -17.80 27.50 45.88
C MET A 1 -18.21 26.06 45.72
N ASP A 2 -19.52 25.86 45.74
CA ASP A 2 -20.12 24.61 46.20
C ASP A 2 -20.48 23.78 44.97
N ASN A 3 -19.68 22.75 44.74
CA ASN A 3 -19.91 21.74 43.72
C ASN A 3 -20.93 20.74 44.27
N ASN A 4 -22.21 20.91 43.92
CA ASN A 4 -23.19 19.83 44.03
C ASN A 4 -24.38 20.11 43.10
N ASP A 5 -24.15 19.93 41.80
CA ASP A 5 -25.23 19.80 40.83
C ASP A 5 -25.57 18.30 40.68
N PRO A 6 -26.74 17.82 41.13
CA PRO A 6 -27.14 16.42 41.05
C PRO A 6 -27.49 15.96 39.61
N SER A 7 -27.43 16.83 38.61
CA SER A 7 -27.79 16.53 37.21
C SER A 7 -26.87 15.51 36.51
N VAL A 8 -25.72 15.14 37.08
CA VAL A 8 -24.73 14.28 36.40
C VAL A 8 -25.00 12.77 36.63
N TYR A 9 -25.82 12.40 37.64
CA TYR A 9 -26.00 11.00 38.06
C TYR A 9 -27.20 10.27 37.46
N LEU A 10 -27.91 10.86 36.49
CA LEU A 10 -29.13 10.23 35.92
C LEU A 10 -28.97 9.60 34.54
N LEU A 11 -27.75 9.54 33.96
CA LEU A 11 -27.59 9.03 32.59
C LEU A 11 -27.41 7.50 32.47
N TRP A 12 -27.34 6.77 33.59
CA TRP A 12 -27.20 5.30 33.55
C TRP A 12 -28.09 4.60 34.58
N ARG A 13 -29.41 4.74 34.42
CA ARG A 13 -30.35 3.84 35.10
C ARG A 13 -30.59 2.62 34.19
N PRO A 14 -30.13 1.42 34.56
CA PRO A 14 -30.42 0.23 33.77
C PRO A 14 -31.92 -0.07 33.82
N HIS A 15 -32.51 -0.30 32.65
CA HIS A 15 -33.92 -0.62 32.51
C HIS A 15 -34.21 -1.96 33.19
N LYS A 16 -35.22 -2.02 34.08
CA LYS A 16 -35.70 -3.30 34.63
C LYS A 16 -36.34 -4.11 33.49
N PRO A 17 -36.03 -5.41 33.33
CA PRO A 17 -36.73 -6.27 32.39
C PRO A 17 -38.06 -6.69 33.03
N GLY A 18 -39.20 -6.24 32.50
CA GLY A 18 -40.49 -6.74 32.99
C GLY A 18 -41.76 -6.00 32.60
N GLU A 19 -41.70 -4.73 32.18
CA GLU A 19 -42.92 -4.01 31.76
C GLU A 19 -43.02 -3.94 30.24
N ARG A 20 -43.85 -4.82 29.65
CA ARG A 20 -44.51 -4.55 28.38
C ARG A 20 -45.99 -4.38 28.66
N GLN A 21 -46.49 -3.15 28.56
CA GLN A 21 -47.91 -2.92 28.36
C GLN A 21 -48.26 -3.34 26.93
N SER A 22 -49.29 -4.17 26.82
CA SER A 22 -49.88 -4.60 25.57
C SER A 22 -50.62 -3.42 24.94
N SER A 23 -50.27 -3.07 23.71
CA SER A 23 -51.12 -2.24 22.85
C SER A 23 -51.02 -2.77 21.43
N ASP A 24 -52.14 -3.28 20.95
CA ASP A 24 -52.37 -3.65 19.57
C ASP A 24 -52.14 -2.46 18.65
N GLY A 25 -51.21 -2.62 17.71
CA GLY A 25 -50.91 -1.66 16.66
C GLY A 25 -50.20 -2.40 15.53
N ALA A 26 -50.85 -2.53 14.39
CA ALA A 26 -50.30 -3.16 13.20
C ALA A 26 -49.00 -2.45 12.77
N ALA A 27 -47.86 -3.15 12.88
CA ALA A 27 -46.57 -2.70 12.38
C ALA A 27 -46.29 -3.40 11.05
N PRO A 28 -46.36 -2.72 9.89
CA PRO A 28 -45.72 -3.23 8.69
C PRO A 28 -44.19 -3.04 8.84
N ASP A 29 -43.44 -3.81 8.06
CA ASP A 29 -42.02 -3.58 7.74
C ASP A 29 -40.97 -4.27 8.63
N ASN A 30 -41.18 -5.56 8.94
CA ASN A 30 -40.06 -6.42 9.34
C ASN A 30 -39.32 -6.86 8.07
N LEU A 31 -38.29 -6.10 7.67
CA LEU A 31 -37.35 -6.50 6.62
C LEU A 31 -36.90 -7.95 6.88
N THR A 32 -37.06 -8.80 5.88
CA THR A 32 -36.67 -10.20 5.96
C THR A 32 -35.17 -10.30 6.20
N ALA A 33 -34.71 -11.38 6.84
CA ALA A 33 -33.27 -11.58 7.11
C ALA A 33 -32.40 -11.46 5.84
N ASN A 34 -32.96 -11.78 4.68
CA ASN A 34 -32.28 -11.67 3.40
C ASN A 34 -32.11 -10.21 2.96
N GLU A 35 -33.12 -9.37 3.15
CA GLU A 35 -33.05 -7.94 2.82
C GLU A 35 -32.07 -7.20 3.74
N LEU A 36 -32.02 -7.59 5.02
CA LEU A 36 -31.01 -7.08 5.96
C LEU A 36 -29.59 -7.46 5.53
N ASN A 37 -29.37 -8.70 5.08
CA ASN A 37 -28.06 -9.14 4.60
C ASN A 37 -27.64 -8.38 3.33
N CYS A 38 -28.57 -8.15 2.39
CA CYS A 38 -28.32 -7.35 1.19
C CYS A 38 -27.91 -5.91 1.53
N LEU A 39 -28.60 -5.27 2.47
CA LEU A 39 -28.26 -3.92 2.95
C LEU A 39 -26.90 -3.88 3.64
N ILE A 40 -26.56 -4.91 4.43
CA ILE A 40 -25.25 -5.02 5.08
C ILE A 40 -24.14 -5.13 4.03
N GLU A 41 -24.30 -5.97 3.01
CA GLU A 41 -23.32 -6.10 1.93
C GLU A 41 -23.18 -4.80 1.13
N GLU A 42 -24.27 -4.10 0.87
CA GLU A 42 -24.26 -2.82 0.16
C GLU A 42 -23.52 -1.74 0.96
N ILE A 43 -23.79 -1.63 2.26
CA ILE A 43 -23.10 -0.69 3.15
C ILE A 43 -21.60 -1.01 3.22
N GLN A 44 -21.24 -2.29 3.35
CA GLN A 44 -19.84 -2.73 3.36
C GLN A 44 -19.13 -2.39 2.04
N ASN A 45 -19.79 -2.62 0.90
CA ASN A 45 -19.26 -2.29 -0.42
C ASN A 45 -19.09 -0.78 -0.62
N ASN A 46 -20.05 0.02 -0.17
CA ASN A 46 -19.96 1.47 -0.22
C ASN A 46 -18.82 2.00 0.66
N ILE A 47 -18.65 1.47 1.86
CA ILE A 47 -17.52 1.82 2.75
C ILE A 47 -16.18 1.46 2.09
N TYR A 48 -16.06 0.25 1.51
CA TYR A 48 -14.85 -0.17 0.81
C TYR A 48 -14.54 0.73 -0.40
N ASN A 49 -15.55 1.05 -1.20
CA ASN A 49 -15.39 1.87 -2.40
C ASN A 49 -15.06 3.33 -2.09
N THR A 50 -15.62 3.90 -1.02
CA THR A 50 -15.44 5.32 -0.65
C THR A 50 -14.18 5.55 0.19
N LEU A 51 -13.86 4.66 1.14
CA LEU A 51 -12.77 4.89 2.10
C LEU A 51 -11.47 4.15 1.76
N ALA A 52 -11.54 2.95 1.17
CA ALA A 52 -10.35 2.13 0.90
C ALA A 52 -9.79 2.35 -0.52
N LYS A 53 -10.66 2.27 -1.55
CA LYS A 53 -10.26 2.36 -2.98
C LYS A 53 -9.51 3.65 -3.36
N PRO A 54 -9.97 4.88 -3.02
CA PRO A 54 -9.33 6.09 -3.51
C PRO A 54 -8.01 6.40 -2.79
N ARG A 55 -7.85 5.94 -1.54
CA ARG A 55 -6.64 6.18 -0.74
C ARG A 55 -5.44 5.39 -1.27
N ASP A 56 -5.65 4.15 -1.68
CA ASP A 56 -4.60 3.28 -2.22
C ASP A 56 -4.17 3.68 -3.63
N ILE A 57 -5.09 4.17 -4.47
CA ILE A 57 -4.79 4.60 -5.84
C ILE A 57 -4.09 5.97 -5.85
N SER A 58 -4.59 6.94 -5.07
CA SER A 58 -4.09 8.32 -5.05
C SER A 58 -2.66 8.43 -4.51
N ASN A 59 -2.38 7.78 -3.36
CA ASN A 59 -1.06 7.86 -2.72
C ASN A 59 0.02 7.07 -3.47
N ASN A 60 -0.35 5.95 -4.08
CA ASN A 60 0.54 5.15 -4.89
C ASN A 60 0.88 5.85 -6.22
N ASN A 61 -0.06 6.60 -6.82
CA ASN A 61 0.18 7.33 -8.06
C ASN A 61 1.02 8.60 -7.86
N ARG A 62 0.79 9.40 -6.80
CA ARG A 62 1.55 10.64 -6.54
C ARG A 62 3.03 10.36 -6.21
N THR A 63 3.30 9.31 -5.44
CA THR A 63 4.68 8.93 -5.07
C THR A 63 5.42 8.19 -6.18
N ASN A 64 4.71 7.44 -7.05
CA ASN A 64 5.33 6.83 -8.23
C ASN A 64 5.63 7.83 -9.34
N LYS A 65 4.79 8.85 -9.59
CA LYS A 65 5.01 9.81 -10.68
C LYS A 65 6.37 10.53 -10.57
N LYS A 66 6.77 10.95 -9.37
CA LYS A 66 8.09 11.58 -9.13
C LYS A 66 9.27 10.60 -9.26
N LYS A 67 9.04 9.30 -9.05
CA LYS A 67 10.09 8.27 -9.07
C LYS A 67 10.23 7.55 -10.40
N LYS A 68 9.23 7.64 -11.28
CA LYS A 68 9.24 7.09 -12.65
C LYS A 68 10.36 7.68 -13.52
N ASN A 69 10.84 8.88 -13.21
CA ASN A 69 11.85 9.57 -14.00
C ASN A 69 13.29 9.14 -13.65
N ALA A 70 13.50 8.36 -12.59
CA ALA A 70 14.82 7.84 -12.25
C ALA A 70 15.01 6.47 -12.91
N ILE A 71 15.87 6.40 -13.93
CA ILE A 71 16.19 5.17 -14.70
C ILE A 71 16.60 3.99 -13.78
N TRP A 72 17.27 4.31 -12.67
CA TRP A 72 17.71 3.33 -11.67
C TRP A 72 16.64 2.91 -10.66
N TRP A 73 15.46 3.56 -10.65
CA TRP A 73 14.36 3.26 -9.73
C TRP A 73 13.18 2.57 -10.42
N THR A 74 13.07 1.26 -10.23
CA THR A 74 11.94 0.47 -10.76
C THR A 74 10.87 0.19 -9.70
N LYS A 75 9.62 -0.02 -10.13
CA LYS A 75 8.51 -0.42 -9.23
C LYS A 75 8.87 -1.66 -8.42
N GLU A 76 9.46 -2.67 -9.05
CA GLU A 76 9.94 -3.89 -8.40
C GLU A 76 11.01 -3.62 -7.35
N LEU A 77 11.98 -2.75 -7.65
CA LEU A 77 13.02 -2.35 -6.69
C LEU A 77 12.39 -1.65 -5.48
N GLY A 78 11.40 -0.79 -5.71
CA GLY A 78 10.63 -0.12 -4.67
C GLY A 78 9.88 -1.10 -3.77
N ILE A 79 9.22 -2.10 -4.35
CA ILE A 79 8.51 -3.16 -3.62
C ILE A 79 9.49 -3.97 -2.76
N LYS A 80 10.58 -4.47 -3.35
CA LYS A 80 11.60 -5.25 -2.62
C LYS A 80 12.21 -4.43 -1.49
N ARG A 81 12.58 -3.17 -1.73
CA ARG A 81 13.11 -2.28 -0.70
C ARG A 81 12.10 -2.05 0.43
N SER A 82 10.82 -1.81 0.10
CA SER A 82 9.76 -1.60 1.09
C SER A 82 9.58 -2.83 1.98
N LYS A 83 9.46 -4.01 1.37
CA LYS A 83 9.36 -5.30 2.08
C LYS A 83 10.54 -5.51 3.04
N THR A 84 11.76 -5.31 2.57
CA THR A 84 12.97 -5.45 3.40
C THR A 84 12.99 -4.47 4.57
N ARG A 85 12.56 -3.21 4.37
CA ARG A 85 12.44 -2.22 5.46
C ARG A 85 11.36 -2.60 6.47
N ALA A 86 10.21 -3.10 6.02
CA ALA A 86 9.13 -3.55 6.89
C ALA A 86 9.59 -4.72 7.77
N LEU A 87 10.23 -5.74 7.17
CA LEU A 87 10.80 -6.88 7.90
C LEU A 87 11.84 -6.44 8.93
N ARG A 88 12.70 -5.46 8.59
CA ARG A 88 13.66 -4.90 9.54
C ARG A 88 12.97 -4.33 10.77
N ARG A 89 11.95 -3.49 10.54
CA ARG A 89 11.18 -2.86 11.62
C ARG A 89 10.50 -3.91 12.50
N TYR A 90 9.92 -4.95 11.89
CA TYR A 90 9.22 -6.00 12.64
C TYR A 90 10.14 -6.80 13.57
N TYR A 91 11.32 -7.24 13.12
CA TYR A 91 12.21 -7.96 14.02
C TYR A 91 12.84 -7.04 15.08
N GLN A 92 13.07 -5.76 14.76
CA GLN A 92 13.63 -4.79 15.73
C GLN A 92 12.62 -4.41 16.82
N LYS A 93 11.32 -4.41 16.50
CA LYS A 93 10.25 -4.14 17.47
C LYS A 93 9.99 -5.33 18.40
N GLU A 94 10.23 -6.55 17.92
CA GLU A 94 9.91 -7.77 18.67
C GLU A 94 10.70 -7.86 19.98
N ARG A 95 10.04 -8.22 21.09
CA ARG A 95 10.67 -8.32 22.42
C ARG A 95 11.11 -9.75 22.73
N ASP A 96 10.28 -10.71 22.36
CA ASP A 96 10.53 -12.14 22.52
C ASP A 96 11.76 -12.57 21.70
N PRO A 97 12.77 -13.23 22.33
CA PRO A 97 14.01 -13.60 21.66
C PRO A 97 13.82 -14.65 20.55
N ASP A 98 12.93 -15.61 20.72
CA ASP A 98 12.71 -16.72 19.78
C ASP A 98 11.96 -16.25 18.55
N ILE A 99 10.89 -15.47 18.76
CA ILE A 99 10.14 -14.83 17.67
C ILE A 99 11.05 -13.83 16.94
N ARG A 100 11.87 -13.07 17.67
CA ARG A 100 12.84 -12.14 17.09
C ARG A 100 13.87 -12.86 16.22
N ALA A 101 14.38 -14.02 16.66
CA ALA A 101 15.34 -14.81 15.89
C ALA A 101 14.73 -15.28 14.55
N ARG A 102 13.52 -15.84 14.58
CA ARG A 102 12.79 -16.26 13.36
C ARG A 102 12.53 -15.09 12.40
N LYS A 103 12.09 -13.94 12.93
CA LYS A 103 11.87 -12.73 12.12
C LYS A 103 13.18 -12.17 11.54
N ARG A 104 14.29 -12.26 12.29
CA ARG A 104 15.63 -11.86 11.84
C ARG A 104 16.11 -12.73 10.69
N GLU A 105 15.89 -14.04 10.75
CA GLU A 105 16.22 -14.96 9.66
C GLU A 105 15.47 -14.59 8.38
N ASN A 106 14.16 -14.37 8.47
CA ASN A 106 13.34 -13.94 7.34
C ASN A 106 13.84 -12.61 6.74
N PHE A 107 14.21 -11.65 7.60
CA PHE A 107 14.83 -10.40 7.15
C PHE A 107 16.16 -10.65 6.42
N LYS A 108 17.06 -11.48 6.95
CA LYS A 108 18.35 -11.80 6.31
C LYS A 108 18.16 -12.40 4.92
N LYS A 109 17.20 -13.33 4.77
CA LYS A 109 16.84 -13.92 3.47
C LYS A 109 16.36 -12.85 2.48
N ASN A 110 15.41 -12.00 2.85
CA ASN A 110 14.91 -10.96 1.96
C ASN A 110 15.97 -9.88 1.65
N LEU A 111 16.85 -9.58 2.60
CA LEU A 111 17.95 -8.64 2.39
C LEU A 111 18.96 -9.18 1.36
N SER A 112 19.27 -10.48 1.40
CA SER A 112 20.19 -11.08 0.43
C SER A 112 19.59 -11.10 -0.98
N GLU A 113 18.30 -11.43 -1.11
CA GLU A 113 17.56 -11.34 -2.38
C GLU A 113 17.53 -9.92 -2.93
N TYR A 114 17.27 -8.92 -2.07
CA TYR A 114 17.29 -7.51 -2.46
C TYR A 114 18.68 -7.07 -2.95
N LYS A 115 19.76 -7.46 -2.26
CA LYS A 115 21.14 -7.19 -2.67
C LYS A 115 21.47 -7.84 -4.01
N LYS A 116 21.13 -9.12 -4.19
CA LYS A 116 21.31 -9.83 -5.47
C LYS A 116 20.60 -9.11 -6.62
N PHE A 117 19.37 -8.65 -6.37
CA PHE A 117 18.60 -7.89 -7.35
C PHE A 117 19.26 -6.54 -7.70
N LEU A 118 19.79 -5.82 -6.70
CA LEU A 118 20.53 -4.58 -6.91
C LEU A 118 21.76 -4.81 -7.81
N PHE A 119 22.57 -5.81 -7.50
CA PHE A 119 23.77 -6.12 -8.30
C PHE A 119 23.41 -6.50 -9.74
N LYS A 120 22.42 -7.37 -9.94
CA LYS A 120 21.94 -7.73 -11.29
C LYS A 120 21.47 -6.50 -12.07
N LYS A 121 20.71 -5.61 -11.42
CA LYS A 121 20.21 -4.40 -12.06
C LYS A 121 21.35 -3.43 -12.38
N ALA A 122 22.33 -3.27 -11.50
CA ALA A 122 23.51 -2.44 -11.73
C ALA A 122 24.33 -2.95 -12.93
N SER A 123 24.56 -4.25 -13.04
CA SER A 123 25.25 -4.84 -14.19
C SER A 123 24.46 -4.65 -15.49
N SER A 124 23.13 -4.85 -15.46
CA SER A 124 22.26 -4.63 -16.61
C SER A 124 22.24 -3.17 -17.07
N MET A 125 22.25 -2.21 -16.14
CA MET A 125 22.32 -0.78 -16.49
C MET A 125 23.65 -0.43 -17.16
N LYS A 126 24.79 -0.96 -16.66
CA LYS A 126 26.10 -0.76 -17.27
C LYS A 126 26.14 -1.30 -18.70
N SER A 127 25.61 -2.49 -18.94
CA SER A 127 25.52 -3.06 -20.29
C SER A 127 24.64 -2.21 -21.21
N GLN A 128 23.49 -1.74 -20.73
CA GLN A 128 22.60 -0.87 -21.52
C GLN A 128 23.26 0.46 -21.89
N THR A 129 24.00 1.08 -20.97
CA THR A 129 24.73 2.32 -21.26
C THR A 129 25.84 2.12 -22.29
N ILE A 130 26.56 1.00 -22.24
CA ILE A 130 27.60 0.67 -23.22
C ILE A 130 26.99 0.48 -24.61
N VAL A 131 25.90 -0.29 -24.72
CA VAL A 131 25.19 -0.53 -26.00
C VAL A 131 24.65 0.78 -26.57
N PHE A 132 24.08 1.63 -25.73
CA PHE A 132 23.54 2.94 -26.14
C PHE A 132 24.65 3.85 -26.69
N LEU A 133 25.78 3.97 -25.98
CA LEU A 133 26.93 4.75 -26.45
C LEU A 133 27.50 4.18 -27.75
N ALA A 134 27.65 2.86 -27.87
CA ALA A 134 28.13 2.22 -29.10
C ALA A 134 27.20 2.52 -30.29
N THR A 135 25.89 2.55 -30.06
CA THR A 135 24.90 2.87 -31.10
C THR A 135 25.04 4.33 -31.57
N ILE A 136 25.18 5.27 -30.63
CA ILE A 136 25.42 6.69 -30.96
C ILE A 136 26.70 6.83 -31.79
N MET A 137 27.79 6.19 -31.38
CA MET A 137 29.07 6.26 -32.07
C MET A 137 28.98 5.69 -33.50
N ILE A 138 28.29 4.54 -33.68
CA ILE A 138 28.06 3.93 -35.00
C ILE A 138 27.20 4.84 -35.89
N SER A 139 26.14 5.45 -35.34
CA SER A 139 25.29 6.38 -36.09
C SER A 139 26.03 7.66 -36.50
N SER A 140 26.90 8.19 -35.64
CA SER A 140 27.75 9.35 -35.96
C SER A 140 28.74 9.03 -37.08
N ALA A 141 29.40 7.86 -37.01
CA ALA A 141 30.36 7.42 -38.02
C ALA A 141 29.74 7.13 -39.40
N LYS A 142 28.45 6.81 -39.47
CA LYS A 142 27.73 6.63 -40.73
C LYS A 142 27.42 7.96 -41.41
N ASN A 143 26.99 8.97 -40.64
CA ASN A 143 26.74 10.31 -41.16
C ASN A 143 28.00 10.97 -41.76
N GLU A 144 29.19 10.72 -41.20
CA GLU A 144 30.44 11.30 -41.73
C GLU A 144 30.86 10.73 -43.09
N LYS A 145 30.56 9.45 -43.37
CA LYS A 145 30.88 8.80 -44.66
C LYS A 145 29.97 9.25 -45.81
N ASP A 146 28.73 9.61 -45.49
CA ASP A 146 27.77 10.10 -46.49
C ASP A 146 28.14 11.53 -46.95
N ILE A 147 28.80 12.33 -46.10
CA ILE A 147 29.24 13.70 -46.43
C ILE A 147 30.53 13.70 -47.27
N SER A 148 31.43 12.73 -47.09
CA SER A 148 32.70 12.67 -47.84
C SER A 148 32.60 12.07 -49.25
N SER A 149 31.43 11.54 -49.64
CA SER A 149 31.18 10.99 -50.98
C SER A 149 30.45 11.97 -51.91
N THR A 150 30.08 13.15 -51.40
CA THR A 150 29.49 14.25 -52.18
C THR A 150 30.50 15.38 -52.32
N THR A 151 31.57 15.14 -53.06
CA THR A 151 32.41 16.20 -53.63
C THR A 151 32.48 15.97 -55.14
N PRO A 152 32.04 16.94 -55.96
CA PRO A 152 31.98 16.81 -57.42
C PRO A 152 33.35 16.68 -58.08
#